data_AF-A0A368N2J7-F1
#
_entry.id   AF-A0A368N2J7-F1
#
_cell.length_a   1.000
_cell.length_b   1.000
_cell.length_c   1.000
_cell.angle_alpha   90.00
_cell.angle_beta   90.00
_cell.angle_gamma   90.00
#
_symmetry.space_group_name_H-M   'P 1'
#
loop_
_entity.id
_entity.type
_entity.pdbx_description
1 polymer ?
#
loop_
_entity_poly.entity_id
_entity_poly.type
_entity_poly.pdbx_seq_one_letter_code
_entity_poly.pdbx_strand_id
1 'polypeptide(L)'
;MTGNGQRPDAGRDCDGDLDRRQEQGLDQEQEEYGPTNQPLLPEGTIARRIIDRLKNPWVIAILIVVFVPMVVWVGYTVHADLNSPDYGTATIYDENGDYLASVEGNVAATWREQYTGLSNTDSLEDGHGMIFLHDTERERTYVMRDMAFPIDIIFIDKEGRITVIHHAELENRDHLTEYRGQSKYVLEVPYYWTTENGIDIGDTVEFRWGPPRTETGGISIASSSGPHNDVPINLERRPTANSP
;
A
#
# COMPACT_ATOMS: atom_id res chain seq x y z
N MET A 1 85.49 45.79 89.18
CA MET A 1 85.03 46.76 90.19
C MET A 1 83.97 47.62 89.56
N THR A 2 82.84 47.81 90.28
CA THR A 2 81.79 48.84 90.11
C THR A 2 81.10 48.88 88.73
N GLY A 3 79.83 48.53 88.55
CA GLY A 3 78.67 48.75 89.42
C GLY A 3 77.94 50.02 88.96
N ASN A 4 76.75 49.86 88.37
CA ASN A 4 75.62 50.76 88.63
C ASN A 4 74.32 50.17 88.06
N GLY A 5 73.33 50.02 88.93
CA GLY A 5 71.93 49.85 88.56
C GLY A 5 71.22 51.20 88.52
N GLN A 6 70.06 51.25 87.85
CA GLN A 6 68.75 51.59 88.44
C GLN A 6 67.66 51.59 87.32
N ARG A 7 66.50 51.01 87.63
CA ARG A 7 65.18 51.01 86.95
C ARG A 7 64.49 52.41 86.98
N PRO A 8 63.23 52.58 86.52
CA PRO A 8 62.50 52.15 85.30
C PRO A 8 61.67 53.32 84.67
N ASP A 9 60.92 53.10 83.59
CA ASP A 9 59.43 53.26 83.50
C ASP A 9 58.88 53.54 82.07
N ALA A 10 57.68 52.98 81.85
CA ALA A 10 56.58 53.38 80.98
C ALA A 10 56.71 53.37 79.44
N GLY A 11 55.82 52.58 78.81
CA GLY A 11 55.03 53.07 77.67
C GLY A 11 54.85 52.11 76.50
N ARG A 12 53.63 51.56 76.39
CA ARG A 12 52.85 51.21 75.17
C ARG A 12 53.60 50.64 73.96
N ASP A 13 53.33 49.39 73.59
CA ASP A 13 52.19 48.97 72.77
C ASP A 13 52.36 49.40 71.30
N CYS A 14 52.69 48.42 70.45
CA CYS A 14 52.45 48.35 69.01
C CYS A 14 52.96 46.98 68.52
N ASP A 15 52.04 46.01 68.58
CA ASP A 15 51.66 45.12 67.50
C ASP A 15 52.65 44.96 66.32
N GLY A 16 53.14 43.74 66.13
CA GLY A 16 54.10 43.40 65.10
C GLY A 16 54.48 41.93 65.14
N ASP A 17 53.49 41.04 65.19
CA ASP A 17 53.72 39.61 65.00
C ASP A 17 54.18 39.35 63.56
N LEU A 18 55.50 39.30 63.43
CA LEU A 18 56.19 38.54 62.41
C LEU A 18 55.97 37.06 62.71
N ASP A 19 55.21 36.34 61.88
CA ASP A 19 55.73 35.04 61.47
C ASP A 19 55.13 34.46 60.18
N ARG A 20 56.07 34.06 59.33
CA ARG A 20 56.05 32.89 58.45
C ARG A 20 54.87 32.68 57.50
N ARG A 21 55.12 33.13 56.26
CA ARG A 21 55.03 32.27 55.07
C ARG A 21 55.48 30.84 55.41
N GLN A 22 54.57 29.87 55.32
CA GLN A 22 54.78 28.51 54.78
C GLN A 22 53.65 27.59 55.27
N GLU A 23 52.46 27.66 54.67
CA GLU A 23 51.56 26.50 54.56
C GLU A 23 50.80 26.61 53.22
N GLN A 24 51.49 26.23 52.15
CA GLN A 24 50.83 25.71 50.95
C GLN A 24 50.82 24.20 51.08
N GLY A 25 49.64 23.60 51.22
CA GLY A 25 49.49 22.16 51.16
C GLY A 25 48.14 21.67 51.64
N LEU A 26 47.28 21.38 50.67
CA LEU A 26 46.20 20.39 50.73
C LEU A 26 44.94 20.81 51.48
N ASP A 27 43.98 21.36 50.74
CA ASP A 27 42.54 21.08 50.88
C ASP A 27 41.91 21.27 49.49
N GLN A 28 41.81 20.19 48.72
CA GLN A 28 40.99 20.13 47.51
C GLN A 28 39.54 20.03 47.95
N GLU A 29 38.81 21.15 47.96
CA GLU A 29 37.34 21.10 47.99
C GLU A 29 36.83 20.94 46.55
N GLN A 30 36.14 19.82 46.33
CA GLN A 30 35.51 19.42 45.09
C GLN A 30 34.31 20.32 44.79
N GLU A 31 34.43 21.24 43.83
CA GLU A 31 33.26 21.86 43.18
C GLU A 31 32.73 20.92 42.08
N GLU A 32 31.81 20.05 42.51
CA GLU A 32 30.54 19.68 41.87
C GLU A 32 30.44 19.82 40.33
N TYR A 33 30.72 18.72 39.60
CA TYR A 33 30.38 18.57 38.19
C TYR A 33 28.87 18.36 38.03
N GLY A 34 28.12 19.46 37.90
CA GLY A 34 26.71 19.44 37.51
C GLY A 34 26.53 18.96 36.06
N PRO A 35 25.38 18.34 35.70
CA PRO A 35 25.20 17.67 34.42
C PRO A 35 25.34 18.68 33.27
N THR A 36 26.38 18.43 32.49
CA THR A 36 26.71 18.94 31.18
C THR A 36 25.51 19.47 30.38
N ASN A 37 25.25 20.78 30.47
CA ASN A 37 24.57 21.55 29.41
C ASN A 37 25.54 21.84 28.25
N GLN A 38 26.45 20.91 27.92
CA GLN A 38 27.19 21.01 26.67
C GLN A 38 26.22 20.67 25.55
N PRO A 39 26.11 21.51 24.52
CA PRO A 39 25.36 21.16 23.33
C PRO A 39 25.94 19.86 22.76
N LEU A 40 25.07 18.89 22.46
CA LEU A 40 25.43 17.57 21.92
C LEU A 40 26.24 17.58 20.61
N LEU A 41 26.47 18.76 20.01
CA LEU A 41 27.19 18.93 18.76
C LEU A 41 28.13 20.15 18.82
N PRO A 42 29.42 20.00 18.45
CA PRO A 42 30.40 21.08 18.46
C PRO A 42 30.04 22.20 17.48
N GLU A 43 30.27 23.44 17.91
CA GLU A 43 30.07 24.67 17.14
C GLU A 43 30.85 24.60 15.81
N GLY A 44 30.14 24.69 14.68
CA GLY A 44 30.72 24.62 13.32
C GLY A 44 30.37 23.38 12.51
N THR A 45 29.74 22.37 13.11
CA THR A 45 29.29 21.17 12.39
C THR A 45 28.04 21.48 11.55
N ILE A 46 27.95 20.93 10.33
CA ILE A 46 26.79 21.05 9.43
C ILE A 46 25.48 20.71 10.17
N ALA A 47 25.52 19.73 11.09
CA ALA A 47 24.39 19.30 11.90
C ALA A 47 23.77 20.42 12.77
N ARG A 48 24.58 21.31 13.38
CA ARG A 48 24.05 22.43 14.19
C ARG A 48 23.33 23.46 13.30
N ARG A 49 23.90 23.76 12.13
CA ARG A 49 23.31 24.68 11.14
C ARG A 49 21.99 24.16 10.56
N ILE A 50 21.86 22.84 10.43
CA ILE A 50 20.59 22.17 10.06
C ILE A 50 19.58 22.28 11.20
N ILE A 51 19.97 22.01 12.44
CA ILE A 51 19.09 22.08 13.62
C ILE A 51 18.58 23.51 13.87
N ASP A 52 19.44 24.52 13.73
CA ASP A 52 19.03 25.92 13.91
C ASP A 52 18.10 26.38 12.78
N ARG A 53 18.29 25.86 11.55
CA ARG A 53 17.31 26.06 10.47
C ARG A 53 16.00 25.34 10.74
N LEU A 54 16.01 24.15 11.33
CA LEU A 54 14.80 23.39 11.68
C LEU A 54 13.99 24.00 12.83
N LYS A 55 14.59 24.86 13.67
CA LYS A 55 13.87 25.63 14.71
C LYS A 55 13.17 26.87 14.16
N ASN A 56 13.49 27.32 12.95
CA ASN A 56 12.84 28.47 12.35
C ASN A 56 11.38 28.12 12.02
N PRO A 57 10.38 28.88 12.52
CA PRO A 57 8.97 28.58 12.28
C PRO A 57 8.62 28.57 10.79
N TRP A 58 9.34 29.37 9.98
CA TRP A 58 9.21 29.39 8.53
C TRP A 58 9.71 28.12 7.83
N VAL A 59 10.79 27.50 8.33
CA VAL A 59 11.31 26.24 7.77
C VAL A 59 10.38 25.10 8.14
N ILE A 60 9.85 25.08 9.36
CA ILE A 60 8.83 24.11 9.79
C ILE A 60 7.57 24.26 8.94
N ALA A 61 7.08 25.48 8.73
CA ALA A 61 5.91 25.73 7.89
C ALA A 61 6.11 25.22 6.46
N ILE A 62 7.28 25.47 5.84
CA ILE A 62 7.60 24.94 4.51
C ILE A 62 7.65 23.41 4.52
N LEU A 63 8.27 22.79 5.53
CA LEU A 63 8.31 21.34 5.65
C LEU A 63 6.92 20.74 5.80
N ILE A 64 6.02 21.37 6.57
CA ILE A 64 4.62 20.94 6.69
C ILE A 64 3.90 21.08 5.34
N VAL A 65 4.08 22.22 4.66
CA VAL A 65 3.47 22.48 3.34
C VAL A 65 3.94 21.50 2.28
N VAL A 66 5.14 20.93 2.39
CA VAL A 66 5.63 19.90 1.46
C VAL A 66 5.23 18.50 1.93
N PHE A 67 5.44 18.19 3.21
CA PHE A 67 5.33 16.85 3.75
C PHE A 67 3.88 16.42 3.97
N VAL A 68 3.00 17.31 4.42
CA VAL A 68 1.58 16.99 4.61
C VAL A 68 0.90 16.62 3.29
N PRO A 69 0.96 17.41 2.20
CA PRO A 69 0.36 16.99 0.94
C PRO A 69 1.06 15.76 0.35
N MET A 70 2.36 15.56 0.60
CA MET A 70 3.03 14.30 0.22
C MET A 70 2.43 13.10 0.95
N VAL A 71 2.23 13.19 2.27
CA VAL A 71 1.62 12.11 3.06
C VAL A 71 0.15 11.91 2.66
N VAL A 72 -0.59 12.98 2.40
CA VAL A 72 -1.98 12.89 1.92
C VAL A 72 -2.03 12.24 0.54
N TRP A 73 -1.13 12.59 -0.38
CA TRP A 73 -1.05 11.98 -1.70
C TRP A 73 -0.69 10.49 -1.58
N VAL A 74 0.37 10.14 -0.85
CA VAL A 74 0.76 8.74 -0.62
C VAL A 74 -0.37 7.95 0.07
N GLY A 75 -1.02 8.56 1.05
CA GLY A 75 -2.19 7.97 1.72
C GLY A 75 -3.35 7.75 0.76
N TYR A 76 -3.60 8.69 -0.14
CA TYR A 76 -4.64 8.58 -1.17
C TYR A 76 -4.35 7.44 -2.16
N THR A 77 -3.11 7.30 -2.64
CA THR A 77 -2.74 6.20 -3.55
C THR A 77 -2.82 4.85 -2.86
N VAL A 78 -2.31 4.73 -1.63
CA VAL A 78 -2.39 3.46 -0.87
C VAL A 78 -3.85 3.09 -0.55
N HIS A 79 -4.70 4.08 -0.25
CA HIS A 79 -6.11 3.82 -0.02
C HIS A 79 -6.85 3.36 -1.28
N ALA A 80 -6.53 3.90 -2.45
CA ALA A 80 -7.11 3.46 -3.71
C ALA A 80 -6.73 2.01 -4.04
N ASP A 81 -5.45 1.64 -3.83
CA ASP A 81 -4.96 0.27 -4.04
C ASP A 81 -5.67 -0.74 -3.13
N LEU A 82 -5.83 -0.42 -1.84
CA LEU A 82 -6.46 -1.32 -0.86
C LEU A 82 -7.97 -1.55 -1.09
N ASN A 83 -8.64 -0.66 -1.81
CA ASN A 83 -10.07 -0.77 -2.10
C ASN A 83 -10.38 -1.25 -3.52
N SER A 84 -9.35 -1.51 -4.32
CA SER A 84 -9.54 -2.02 -5.65
C SER A 84 -9.93 -3.50 -5.58
N PRO A 85 -10.85 -3.97 -6.45
CA PRO A 85 -11.15 -5.39 -6.53
C PRO A 85 -9.88 -6.14 -6.97
N ASP A 86 -9.64 -7.30 -6.37
CA ASP A 86 -8.52 -8.19 -6.67
C ASP A 86 -8.95 -9.37 -7.56
N TYR A 87 -10.24 -9.70 -7.57
CA TYR A 87 -10.84 -10.75 -8.38
C TYR A 87 -12.19 -10.33 -8.98
N GLY A 88 -12.52 -10.86 -10.14
CA GLY A 88 -13.79 -10.60 -10.81
C GLY A 88 -14.22 -11.70 -11.78
N THR A 89 -15.50 -11.67 -12.12
CA THR A 89 -16.09 -12.46 -13.19
C THR A 89 -16.59 -11.51 -14.28
N ALA A 90 -16.24 -11.78 -15.54
CA ALA A 90 -16.76 -11.12 -16.72
C ALA A 90 -17.69 -12.09 -17.44
N THR A 91 -18.97 -11.74 -17.53
CA THR A 91 -19.99 -12.50 -18.26
C THR A 91 -20.32 -11.79 -19.56
N ILE A 92 -20.27 -12.49 -20.68
CA ILE A 92 -20.48 -11.94 -22.03
C ILE A 92 -21.85 -12.38 -22.56
N TYR A 93 -22.56 -11.42 -23.14
CA TYR A 93 -23.85 -11.61 -23.80
C TYR A 93 -23.81 -11.01 -25.20
N ASP A 94 -24.56 -11.61 -26.12
CA ASP A 94 -24.72 -11.11 -27.48
C ASP A 94 -25.59 -9.84 -27.53
N GLU A 95 -25.83 -9.31 -28.74
CA GLU A 95 -26.70 -8.15 -28.95
C GLU A 95 -28.18 -8.37 -28.55
N ASN A 96 -28.64 -9.62 -28.44
CA ASN A 96 -29.99 -10.00 -28.03
C ASN A 96 -30.11 -10.20 -26.51
N GLY A 97 -28.99 -10.23 -25.79
CA GLY A 97 -28.90 -10.54 -24.37
C GLY A 97 -28.81 -12.04 -24.07
N ASP A 98 -28.54 -12.87 -25.07
CA ASP A 98 -28.28 -14.29 -24.89
C ASP A 98 -26.87 -14.51 -24.34
N TYR A 99 -26.74 -15.41 -23.38
CA TYR A 99 -25.45 -15.74 -22.77
C TYR A 99 -24.53 -16.42 -23.78
N LEU A 100 -23.30 -15.90 -23.91
CA LEU A 100 -22.25 -16.49 -24.72
C LEU A 100 -21.27 -17.28 -23.85
N ALA A 101 -20.59 -16.59 -22.94
CA ALA A 101 -19.56 -17.20 -22.10
C ALA A 101 -19.28 -16.39 -20.81
N SER A 102 -18.47 -16.95 -19.93
CA SER A 102 -18.02 -16.30 -18.71
C SER A 102 -16.55 -16.62 -18.46
N VAL A 103 -15.82 -15.63 -17.98
CA VAL A 103 -14.42 -15.75 -17.56
C VAL A 103 -14.26 -15.19 -16.17
N GLU A 104 -13.46 -15.85 -15.34
CA GLU A 104 -13.07 -15.32 -14.04
C GLU A 104 -11.56 -15.19 -13.86
N GLY A 105 -11.13 -14.26 -13.02
CA GLY A 105 -9.71 -14.12 -12.74
C GLY A 105 -9.35 -12.86 -11.96
N ASN A 106 -8.04 -12.66 -11.85
CA ASN A 106 -7.49 -11.54 -11.11
C ASN A 106 -7.78 -10.21 -11.82
N VAL A 107 -7.95 -9.17 -11.03
CA VAL A 107 -8.15 -7.82 -11.51
C VAL A 107 -6.87 -6.99 -11.35
N ALA A 108 -6.36 -6.47 -12.46
CA ALA A 108 -5.26 -5.52 -12.51
C ALA A 108 -5.81 -4.09 -12.45
N ALA A 109 -5.98 -3.57 -11.24
CA ALA A 109 -6.50 -2.22 -11.03
C ALA A 109 -5.38 -1.18 -10.91
N THR A 110 -4.19 -1.57 -10.42
CA THR A 110 -3.07 -0.64 -10.25
C THR A 110 -2.16 -0.63 -11.46
N TRP A 111 -1.45 0.49 -11.69
CA TRP A 111 -0.46 0.61 -12.76
C TRP A 111 0.57 -0.53 -12.74
N ARG A 112 1.00 -0.97 -11.55
CA ARG A 112 2.01 -2.03 -11.39
C ARG A 112 1.47 -3.39 -11.83
N GLU A 113 0.23 -3.70 -11.47
CA GLU A 113 -0.44 -4.94 -11.89
C GLU A 113 -0.69 -4.92 -13.39
N GLN A 114 -1.19 -3.80 -13.93
CA GLN A 114 -1.43 -3.62 -15.36
C GLN A 114 -0.14 -3.73 -16.18
N TYR A 115 0.97 -3.19 -15.68
CA TYR A 115 2.27 -3.31 -16.34
C TYR A 115 2.80 -4.75 -16.35
N THR A 116 2.49 -5.52 -15.30
CA THR A 116 2.92 -6.93 -15.21
C THR A 116 2.04 -7.82 -16.10
N GLY A 117 0.72 -7.63 -16.06
CA GLY A 117 -0.25 -8.46 -16.77
C GLY A 117 0.00 -9.95 -16.54
N LEU A 118 -0.08 -10.72 -17.62
CA LEU A 118 0.17 -12.17 -17.63
C LEU A 118 1.66 -12.54 -17.85
N SER A 119 2.60 -11.59 -17.86
CA SER A 119 4.02 -11.87 -18.18
C SER A 119 4.72 -12.84 -17.23
N ASN A 120 4.21 -13.00 -16.00
CA ASN A 120 4.75 -13.94 -14.99
C ASN A 120 3.91 -15.23 -14.89
N THR A 121 3.04 -15.49 -15.87
CA THR A 121 2.14 -16.63 -15.91
C THR A 121 2.62 -17.58 -17.01
N ASP A 122 2.72 -18.88 -16.69
CA ASP A 122 3.19 -19.90 -17.63
C ASP A 122 2.09 -20.44 -18.55
N SER A 123 0.83 -20.42 -18.08
CA SER A 123 -0.34 -20.88 -18.82
C SER A 123 -1.63 -20.24 -18.28
N LEU A 124 -2.64 -20.14 -19.13
CA LEU A 124 -3.99 -19.68 -18.76
C LEU A 124 -5.00 -20.80 -19.07
N GLU A 125 -5.78 -21.19 -18.07
CA GLU A 125 -6.81 -22.23 -18.21
C GLU A 125 -8.07 -21.69 -18.90
N ASP A 126 -8.83 -22.56 -19.56
CA ASP A 126 -10.12 -22.19 -20.14
C ASP A 126 -11.09 -21.69 -19.06
N GLY A 127 -11.83 -20.63 -19.38
CA GLY A 127 -12.72 -19.97 -18.41
C GLY A 127 -11.97 -19.07 -17.41
N HIS A 128 -10.64 -18.98 -17.49
CA HIS A 128 -9.84 -18.04 -16.73
C HIS A 128 -9.26 -16.93 -17.60
N GLY A 129 -9.01 -15.78 -16.98
CA GLY A 129 -8.47 -14.61 -17.65
C GLY A 129 -7.87 -13.60 -16.68
N MET A 130 -7.53 -12.44 -17.22
CA MET A 130 -7.11 -11.28 -16.43
C MET A 130 -7.91 -10.06 -16.85
N ILE A 131 -8.48 -9.37 -15.86
CA ILE A 131 -9.31 -8.19 -16.08
C ILE A 131 -8.50 -6.96 -15.71
N PHE A 132 -8.26 -6.06 -16.65
CA PHE A 132 -7.59 -4.79 -16.41
C PHE A 132 -8.62 -3.69 -16.22
N LEU A 133 -8.64 -3.12 -15.02
CA LEU A 133 -9.56 -2.06 -14.63
C LEU A 133 -8.85 -0.71 -14.71
N HIS A 134 -9.28 0.16 -15.63
CA HIS A 134 -8.71 1.51 -15.74
C HIS A 134 -9.62 2.58 -15.13
N ASP A 135 -9.01 3.60 -14.52
CA ASP A 135 -9.73 4.73 -13.90
C ASP A 135 -10.60 5.52 -14.88
N THR A 136 -10.13 5.64 -16.13
CA THR A 136 -10.76 6.45 -17.17
C THR A 136 -10.78 5.70 -18.50
N GLU A 137 -11.85 5.94 -19.26
CA GLU A 137 -11.96 5.50 -20.65
C GLU A 137 -11.06 6.35 -21.55
N ARG A 138 -10.14 5.69 -22.27
CA ARG A 138 -9.25 6.31 -23.26
C ARG A 138 -8.64 5.25 -24.18
N GLU A 139 -7.85 5.69 -25.16
CA GLU A 139 -7.05 4.77 -25.95
C GLU A 139 -6.02 4.06 -25.07
N ARG A 140 -6.04 2.73 -25.11
CA ARG A 140 -5.11 1.86 -24.42
C ARG A 140 -4.25 1.12 -25.43
N THR A 141 -3.03 0.78 -25.01
CA THR A 141 -2.07 0.05 -25.83
C THR A 141 -1.50 -1.08 -24.99
N TYR A 142 -1.60 -2.29 -25.52
CA TYR A 142 -1.11 -3.52 -24.93
C TYR A 142 -0.05 -4.14 -25.86
N VAL A 143 0.86 -4.92 -25.27
CA VAL A 143 1.98 -5.56 -25.96
C VAL A 143 2.20 -6.94 -25.35
N MET A 144 2.71 -7.90 -26.13
CA MET A 144 2.98 -9.27 -25.67
C MET A 144 4.37 -9.43 -25.03
N ARG A 145 4.77 -8.44 -24.21
CA ARG A 145 6.10 -8.42 -23.60
C ARG A 145 6.26 -9.59 -22.64
N ASP A 146 7.28 -10.41 -22.87
CA ASP A 146 7.70 -11.48 -21.97
C ASP A 146 6.61 -12.52 -21.71
N MET A 147 5.65 -12.66 -22.65
CA MET A 147 4.56 -13.62 -22.57
C MET A 147 5.03 -15.04 -22.90
N ALA A 148 4.47 -16.03 -22.18
CA ALA A 148 4.76 -17.44 -22.39
C ALA A 148 3.79 -18.13 -23.38
N PHE A 149 2.61 -17.53 -23.60
CA PHE A 149 1.54 -18.06 -24.47
C PHE A 149 0.80 -16.93 -25.19
N PRO A 150 0.19 -17.20 -26.36
CA PRO A 150 -0.66 -16.24 -27.06
C PRO A 150 -2.01 -16.05 -26.33
N ILE A 151 -2.66 -14.91 -26.53
CA ILE A 151 -3.94 -14.55 -25.88
C ILE A 151 -4.84 -13.75 -26.82
N ASP A 152 -6.13 -13.70 -26.52
CA ASP A 152 -7.00 -12.66 -27.07
C ASP A 152 -7.02 -11.45 -26.12
N ILE A 153 -6.96 -10.24 -26.69
CA ILE A 153 -7.04 -8.97 -25.96
C ILE A 153 -8.34 -8.27 -26.37
N ILE A 154 -9.27 -8.18 -25.42
CA ILE A 154 -10.61 -7.66 -25.63
C ILE A 154 -10.70 -6.28 -24.97
N PHE A 155 -10.92 -5.23 -25.76
CA PHE A 155 -11.09 -3.86 -25.31
C PHE A 155 -12.58 -3.58 -25.08
N ILE A 156 -12.92 -3.05 -23.91
CA ILE A 156 -14.31 -2.88 -23.46
C ILE A 156 -14.52 -1.44 -22.97
N ASP A 157 -15.57 -0.79 -23.47
CA ASP A 157 -15.93 0.59 -23.12
C ASP A 157 -16.47 0.71 -21.67
N LYS A 158 -16.72 1.93 -21.20
CA LYS A 158 -17.22 2.13 -19.82
C LYS A 158 -18.65 1.61 -19.60
N GLU A 159 -19.43 1.45 -20.67
CA GLU A 159 -20.77 0.88 -20.69
C GLU A 159 -20.75 -0.66 -20.73
N GLY A 160 -19.57 -1.26 -20.89
CA GLY A 160 -19.38 -2.71 -20.93
C GLY A 160 -19.41 -3.30 -22.33
N ARG A 161 -19.40 -2.51 -23.41
CA ARG A 161 -19.43 -3.06 -24.77
C ARG A 161 -18.05 -3.31 -25.32
N ILE A 162 -17.90 -4.44 -26.02
CA ILE A 162 -16.66 -4.79 -26.71
C ILE A 162 -16.45 -3.83 -27.87
N THR A 163 -15.34 -3.09 -27.85
CA THR A 163 -14.98 -2.11 -28.88
C THR A 163 -14.02 -2.68 -29.91
N VAL A 164 -13.09 -3.54 -29.46
CA VAL A 164 -12.06 -4.16 -30.31
C VAL A 164 -11.66 -5.50 -29.72
N ILE A 165 -11.41 -6.49 -30.58
CA ILE A 165 -10.81 -7.77 -30.23
C ILE A 165 -9.52 -7.92 -31.05
N HIS A 166 -8.42 -8.29 -30.40
CA HIS A 166 -7.16 -8.65 -31.06
C HIS A 166 -6.75 -10.06 -30.67
N HIS A 167 -6.36 -10.87 -31.66
CA HIS A 167 -5.68 -12.14 -31.44
C HIS A 167 -4.18 -11.88 -31.40
N ALA A 168 -3.58 -11.95 -30.22
CA ALA A 168 -2.18 -11.59 -30.00
C ALA A 168 -1.29 -12.84 -29.96
N GLU A 169 -0.45 -12.99 -30.99
CA GLU A 169 0.54 -14.07 -31.08
C GLU A 169 1.80 -13.76 -30.27
N LEU A 170 2.59 -14.80 -29.98
CA LEU A 170 3.92 -14.64 -29.39
C LEU A 170 4.88 -13.98 -30.38
N GLU A 171 5.65 -13.03 -29.89
CA GLU A 171 6.61 -12.27 -30.69
C GLU A 171 7.99 -12.20 -30.02
N ASN A 172 9.01 -11.91 -30.83
CA ASN A 172 10.36 -11.76 -30.31
C ASN A 172 10.52 -10.38 -29.64
N ARG A 173 11.32 -10.31 -28.58
CA ARG A 173 11.44 -9.17 -27.66
C ARG A 173 11.94 -7.88 -28.31
N ASP A 174 12.56 -7.96 -29.48
CA ASP A 174 13.21 -6.83 -30.15
C ASP A 174 12.21 -5.85 -30.79
N HIS A 175 11.01 -6.33 -31.17
CA HIS A 175 9.96 -5.51 -31.78
C HIS A 175 8.61 -6.00 -31.29
N LEU A 176 8.00 -5.25 -30.36
CA LEU A 176 6.68 -5.57 -29.83
C LEU A 176 5.59 -4.91 -30.65
N THR A 177 4.57 -5.67 -30.99
CA THR A 177 3.35 -5.25 -31.66
C THR A 177 2.46 -4.54 -30.66
N GLU A 178 1.95 -3.39 -31.07
CA GLU A 178 1.04 -2.59 -30.24
C GLU A 178 -0.41 -2.87 -30.61
N TYR A 179 -1.13 -3.48 -29.68
CA TYR A 179 -2.57 -3.72 -29.78
C TYR A 179 -3.30 -2.55 -29.13
N ARG A 180 -4.11 -1.83 -29.92
CA ARG A 180 -4.77 -0.59 -29.50
C ARG A 180 -6.28 -0.69 -29.54
N GLY A 181 -6.94 -0.01 -28.60
CA GLY A 181 -8.39 0.12 -28.55
C GLY A 181 -8.83 1.17 -27.53
N GLN A 182 -10.01 1.78 -27.75
CA GLN A 182 -10.65 2.65 -26.76
C GLN A 182 -11.30 1.78 -25.71
N SER A 183 -10.90 1.94 -24.44
CA SER A 183 -11.46 1.12 -23.38
C SER A 183 -11.36 1.75 -21.99
N LYS A 184 -12.30 1.33 -21.14
CA LYS A 184 -12.20 1.43 -19.69
C LYS A 184 -11.75 0.10 -19.06
N TYR A 185 -12.13 -1.02 -19.66
CA TYR A 185 -11.73 -2.34 -19.22
C TYR A 185 -11.01 -3.08 -20.36
N VAL A 186 -10.03 -3.91 -20.02
CA VAL A 186 -9.44 -4.86 -20.98
C VAL A 186 -9.53 -6.24 -20.37
N LEU A 187 -9.91 -7.23 -21.17
CA LEU A 187 -9.99 -8.63 -20.77
C LEU A 187 -8.99 -9.43 -21.60
N GLU A 188 -8.04 -10.07 -20.93
CA GLU A 188 -7.10 -11.02 -21.54
C GLU A 188 -7.57 -12.44 -21.26
N VAL A 189 -7.71 -13.25 -22.31
CA VAL A 189 -8.26 -14.62 -22.29
C VAL A 189 -7.42 -15.54 -23.18
N PRO A 190 -7.60 -16.88 -23.09
CA PRO A 190 -6.87 -17.79 -23.96
C PRO A 190 -7.01 -17.45 -25.44
N TYR A 191 -5.98 -17.77 -26.22
CA TYR A 191 -5.95 -17.47 -27.65
C TYR A 191 -7.09 -18.13 -28.41
N TYR A 192 -7.75 -17.38 -29.29
CA TYR A 192 -8.96 -17.76 -30.03
C TYR A 192 -10.20 -18.05 -29.19
N TRP A 193 -10.17 -17.82 -27.87
CA TRP A 193 -11.33 -18.05 -27.00
C TRP A 193 -12.56 -17.25 -27.45
N THR A 194 -12.37 -16.02 -27.97
CA THR A 194 -13.48 -15.22 -28.49
C THR A 194 -14.15 -15.87 -29.70
N THR A 195 -13.36 -16.42 -30.63
CA THR A 195 -13.86 -17.10 -31.82
C THR A 195 -14.60 -18.39 -31.46
N GLU A 196 -14.07 -19.16 -30.52
CA GLU A 196 -14.67 -20.43 -30.08
C GLU A 196 -16.03 -20.24 -29.40
N ASN A 197 -16.23 -19.10 -28.73
CA ASN A 197 -17.47 -18.77 -28.04
C ASN A 197 -18.40 -17.86 -28.85
N GLY A 198 -18.04 -17.51 -30.09
CA GLY A 198 -18.85 -16.65 -30.97
C GLY A 198 -19.02 -15.23 -30.44
N ILE A 199 -17.97 -14.68 -29.81
CA ILE A 199 -17.95 -13.34 -29.23
C ILE A 199 -17.41 -12.36 -30.25
N ASP A 200 -18.15 -11.28 -30.49
CA ASP A 200 -17.89 -10.29 -31.51
C ASP A 200 -17.85 -8.86 -30.95
N ILE A 201 -17.35 -7.93 -31.77
CA ILE A 201 -17.40 -6.49 -31.46
C ILE A 201 -18.87 -6.04 -31.37
N GLY A 202 -19.22 -5.36 -30.27
CA GLY A 202 -20.57 -4.90 -29.98
C GLY A 202 -21.27 -5.67 -28.86
N ASP A 203 -20.81 -6.88 -28.56
CA ASP A 203 -21.31 -7.69 -27.44
C ASP A 203 -21.10 -6.98 -26.10
N THR A 204 -21.91 -7.36 -25.12
CA THR A 204 -21.93 -6.72 -23.80
C THR A 204 -21.28 -7.61 -22.75
N VAL A 205 -20.43 -7.01 -21.93
CA VAL A 205 -19.71 -7.63 -20.84
C VAL A 205 -20.20 -7.05 -19.51
N GLU A 206 -20.73 -7.93 -18.66
CA GLU A 206 -21.10 -7.60 -17.28
C GLU A 206 -20.00 -8.05 -16.32
N PHE A 207 -19.48 -7.10 -15.54
CA PHE A 207 -18.47 -7.38 -14.52
C PHE A 207 -19.10 -7.53 -13.14
N ARG A 208 -18.70 -8.59 -12.45
CA ARG A 208 -19.01 -8.83 -11.04
C ARG A 208 -17.73 -8.96 -10.25
N TRP A 209 -17.51 -8.04 -9.31
CA TRP A 209 -16.31 -7.99 -8.48
C TRP A 209 -16.48 -8.80 -7.20
N GLY A 210 -15.40 -9.46 -6.75
CA GLY A 210 -15.37 -10.25 -5.52
C GLY A 210 -14.81 -11.66 -5.72
N PRO A 211 -14.68 -12.44 -4.63
CA PRO A 211 -14.02 -13.73 -4.67
C PRO A 211 -14.73 -14.73 -5.60
N PRO A 212 -13.99 -15.73 -6.13
CA PRO A 212 -14.56 -16.78 -6.96
C PRO A 212 -15.70 -17.49 -6.21
N ARG A 213 -16.71 -17.94 -6.94
CA ARG A 213 -17.77 -18.77 -6.35
C ARG A 213 -17.17 -20.14 -6.10
N THR A 214 -16.54 -20.35 -4.94
CA THR A 214 -16.43 -21.70 -4.41
C THR A 214 -17.85 -22.19 -4.16
N GLU A 215 -18.37 -23.04 -5.04
CA GLU A 215 -19.47 -23.94 -4.74
C GLU A 215 -19.05 -24.86 -3.59
N THR A 216 -19.01 -24.32 -2.38
CA THR A 216 -18.94 -25.14 -1.18
C THR A 216 -20.30 -25.79 -1.06
N GLY A 217 -20.40 -27.04 -1.50
CA GLY A 217 -21.51 -27.93 -1.15
C GLY A 217 -21.71 -27.90 0.36
N GLY A 218 -22.75 -27.20 0.80
CA GLY A 218 -22.99 -26.95 2.21
C GLY A 218 -24.33 -26.28 2.42
N ILE A 219 -25.36 -27.10 2.60
CA ILE A 219 -26.67 -26.69 3.10
C ILE A 219 -26.45 -25.91 4.41
N SER A 220 -26.59 -24.59 4.39
CA SER A 220 -26.72 -23.77 5.60
C SER A 220 -28.19 -23.56 5.92
N ILE A 221 -28.76 -24.55 6.59
CA ILE A 221 -29.91 -24.38 7.47
C ILE A 221 -29.42 -23.63 8.72
N ALA A 222 -29.52 -22.31 8.70
CA ALA A 222 -29.48 -21.51 9.93
C ALA A 222 -30.91 -21.17 10.34
N SER A 223 -31.40 -21.98 11.28
CA SER A 223 -32.61 -21.76 12.07
C SER A 223 -32.42 -20.54 12.96
N SER A 224 -33.28 -19.52 12.85
CA SER A 224 -33.62 -18.65 13.98
C SER A 224 -35.08 -18.20 13.91
N SER A 225 -35.90 -18.91 14.69
CA SER A 225 -37.08 -18.44 15.45
C SER A 225 -38.06 -17.46 14.81
N GLY A 226 -39.27 -17.94 14.50
CA GLY A 226 -40.44 -17.16 14.07
C GLY A 226 -41.09 -16.26 15.15
N PRO A 227 -42.30 -15.78 14.87
CA PRO A 227 -43.44 -16.61 15.27
C PRO A 227 -44.45 -16.87 14.14
N HIS A 228 -44.81 -18.15 14.05
CA HIS A 228 -46.18 -18.67 14.00
C HIS A 228 -47.13 -18.13 12.93
N ASN A 229 -47.36 -18.95 11.90
CA ASN A 229 -48.68 -19.15 11.32
C ASN A 229 -48.80 -20.62 10.90
N ASP A 230 -49.62 -21.36 11.65
CA ASP A 230 -49.97 -22.74 11.38
C ASP A 230 -50.93 -22.82 10.20
N VAL A 231 -50.58 -23.59 9.16
CA VAL A 231 -51.55 -24.22 8.26
C VAL A 231 -51.08 -25.64 8.00
N PRO A 232 -51.78 -26.69 8.47
CA PRO A 232 -51.43 -28.06 8.15
C PRO A 232 -52.02 -28.44 6.79
N ILE A 233 -51.17 -28.75 5.82
CA ILE A 233 -51.57 -29.51 4.64
C ILE A 233 -51.14 -30.97 4.80
N ASN A 234 -52.12 -31.80 5.13
CA ASN A 234 -52.06 -33.24 5.07
C ASN A 234 -51.91 -33.68 3.61
N LEU A 235 -50.82 -34.36 3.25
CA LEU A 235 -50.83 -35.28 2.12
C LEU A 235 -50.32 -36.64 2.56
N GLU A 236 -51.26 -37.56 2.59
CA GLU A 236 -51.12 -38.99 2.82
C GLU A 236 -49.92 -39.63 2.10
N ARG A 237 -49.21 -40.49 2.84
CA ARG A 237 -48.44 -41.58 2.26
C ARG A 237 -49.40 -42.63 1.71
N ARG A 238 -49.12 -43.17 0.52
CA ARG A 238 -49.20 -44.64 0.31
C ARG A 238 -48.24 -45.14 -0.78
N PRO A 239 -47.81 -46.42 -0.68
CA PRO A 239 -46.72 -47.03 -1.45
C PRO A 239 -47.21 -47.98 -2.55
N THR A 240 -46.33 -48.32 -3.50
CA THR A 240 -46.30 -49.57 -4.30
C THR A 240 -44.87 -49.74 -4.85
N ALA A 241 -44.02 -50.68 -4.40
CA ALA A 241 -44.03 -52.14 -4.61
C ALA A 241 -43.70 -52.58 -6.07
N ASN A 242 -42.48 -53.12 -6.21
CA ASN A 242 -41.92 -54.16 -7.09
C ASN A 242 -41.96 -54.13 -8.63
N SER A 243 -40.74 -54.19 -9.18
CA SER A 243 -40.10 -55.11 -10.15
C SER A 243 -40.93 -56.20 -10.86
N PRO A 244 -40.44 -56.67 -12.02
CA PRO A 244 -39.46 -57.77 -12.05
C PRO A 244 -38.01 -57.35 -12.37
#